data_AF-A0A2K9A6N5-F1
#
_entry.id   AF-A0A2K9A6N5-F1
#
_cell.length_a   1.000
_cell.length_b   1.000
_cell.length_c   1.000
_cell.angle_alpha   90.00
_cell.angle_beta   90.00
_cell.angle_gamma   90.00
#
_symmetry.space_group_name_H-M   'P 1'
#
loop_
_entity.id
_entity.type
_entity.pdbx_description
1 polymer ?
#
loop_
_entity_poly.entity_id
_entity_poly.type
_entity_poly.pdbx_seq_one_letter_code
_entity_poly.pdbx_strand_id
1 'polypeptide(L)'
;MKTIIDRIYKFYHRYRNLVKRIDSKTTMKTSVKSVLGALLISFLIILLPSILVINMFIYTKLTFILSVILLIFVLGWVFLYYHFYYILIKNYHEDIKDINTRIPKYVEFSFSAFVILILGIVVLATVF
;
A
#
# COMPACT_ATOMS: atom_id res chain seq x y z
N MET A 1 13.12 9.53 27.31
CA MET A 1 11.94 8.64 27.13
C MET A 1 10.62 9.41 27.02
N LYS A 2 10.27 10.30 27.97
CA LYS A 2 9.03 11.10 27.91
C LYS A 2 8.83 11.82 26.56
N THR A 3 9.89 12.44 26.04
CA THR A 3 9.87 13.16 24.75
C THR A 3 9.60 12.32 23.50
N ILE A 4 9.98 11.03 23.49
CA ILE A 4 9.77 10.13 22.35
C ILE A 4 8.33 9.62 22.35
N ILE A 5 7.82 9.22 23.52
CA ILE A 5 6.44 8.77 23.71
C ILE A 5 5.46 9.89 23.33
N ASP A 6 5.74 11.13 23.77
CA ASP A 6 4.93 12.30 23.41
C ASP A 6 4.92 12.57 21.90
N ARG A 7 6.05 12.33 21.22
CA ARG A 7 6.16 12.51 19.77
C ARG A 7 5.34 11.47 19.01
N ILE A 8 5.38 10.20 19.45
CA ILE A 8 4.57 9.12 18.87
C ILE A 8 3.09 9.40 19.08
N TYR A 9 2.68 9.80 20.29
CA TYR A 9 1.30 10.12 20.59
C TYR A 9 0.76 11.27 19.73
N LYS A 10 1.52 12.37 19.60
CA LYS A 10 1.17 13.49 18.72
C LYS A 10 1.08 13.07 17.26
N PHE A 11 1.99 12.20 16.79
CA PHE A 11 1.96 11.68 15.43
C PHE A 11 0.70 10.83 15.18
N TYR A 12 0.39 9.88 16.07
CA TYR A 12 -0.81 9.05 15.98
C TYR A 12 -2.08 9.90 16.00
N HIS A 13 -2.16 10.88 16.89
CA HIS A 13 -3.31 11.77 16.97
C HIS A 13 -3.48 12.59 15.68
N ARG A 14 -2.37 13.06 15.08
CA ARG A 14 -2.38 13.75 13.80
C ARG A 14 -2.85 12.85 12.67
N TYR A 15 -2.35 11.61 12.59
CA TYR A 15 -2.81 10.60 11.63
C TYR A 15 -4.32 10.38 11.75
N ARG A 16 -4.81 10.08 12.96
CA ARG A 16 -6.24 9.82 13.23
C ARG A 16 -7.13 11.01 12.87
N ASN A 17 -6.69 12.24 13.16
CA ASN A 17 -7.44 13.43 12.82
C ASN A 17 -7.51 13.66 11.30
N LEU A 18 -6.45 13.33 10.56
CA LEU A 18 -6.45 13.43 9.10
C LEU A 18 -7.40 12.40 8.48
N VAL A 19 -7.34 11.15 8.92
CA VAL A 19 -8.26 10.09 8.46
C VAL A 19 -9.71 10.45 8.76
N LYS A 20 -10.01 10.88 10.00
CA LYS A 20 -11.37 11.30 10.38
C LYS A 20 -11.91 12.43 9.51
N ARG A 21 -11.06 13.38 9.10
CA ARG A 21 -11.45 14.48 8.20
C ARG A 21 -11.72 13.99 6.79
N ILE A 22 -10.98 13.00 6.30
CA ILE A 22 -11.23 12.36 5.00
C ILE A 22 -12.57 11.62 5.07
N ASP A 23 -12.76 10.77 6.08
CA ASP A 23 -13.98 9.98 6.27
C ASP A 23 -15.24 10.85 6.45
N SER A 24 -15.12 12.01 7.10
CA SER A 24 -16.25 12.93 7.25
C SER A 24 -16.74 13.53 5.93
N LYS A 25 -15.90 13.50 4.88
CA LYS A 25 -16.20 14.08 3.57
C LYS A 25 -16.46 13.01 2.51
N THR A 26 -15.95 11.80 2.70
CA THR A 26 -16.17 10.70 1.77
C THR A 26 -17.52 10.03 2.01
N THR A 27 -18.09 9.46 0.95
CA THR A 27 -19.27 8.61 1.02
C THR A 27 -18.88 7.16 0.81
N MET A 28 -19.65 6.21 1.33
CA MET A 28 -19.37 4.78 1.14
C MET A 28 -19.23 4.42 -0.35
N LYS A 29 -20.09 4.97 -1.21
CA LYS A 29 -20.07 4.75 -2.66
C LYS A 29 -18.77 5.22 -3.31
N THR A 30 -18.30 6.42 -2.95
CA THR A 30 -17.05 6.98 -3.51
C THR A 30 -15.81 6.28 -2.96
N SER A 31 -15.87 5.86 -1.70
CA SER A 31 -14.82 5.05 -1.07
C SER A 31 -14.66 3.71 -1.75
N VAL A 32 -15.76 2.97 -1.98
CA VAL A 32 -15.74 1.68 -2.68
C VAL A 32 -15.23 1.83 -4.12
N LYS A 33 -15.69 2.85 -4.85
CA LYS A 33 -15.16 3.13 -6.20
C LYS A 33 -13.66 3.41 -6.19
N SER A 34 -13.18 4.17 -5.20
CA SER A 34 -11.75 4.48 -5.06
C SER A 34 -10.94 3.23 -4.72
N VAL A 35 -11.46 2.35 -3.85
CA VAL A 35 -10.82 1.06 -3.52
C VAL A 35 -10.73 0.19 -4.77
N LEU A 36 -11.85 -0.05 -5.46
CA LEU A 36 -11.87 -0.91 -6.66
C LEU A 36 -11.03 -0.33 -7.80
N GLY A 37 -11.12 0.98 -8.03
CA GLY A 37 -10.32 1.66 -9.04
C GLY A 37 -8.82 1.60 -8.73
N ALA A 38 -8.43 1.84 -7.48
CA ALA A 38 -7.04 1.75 -7.07
C ALA A 38 -6.50 0.33 -7.16
N LEU A 39 -7.28 -0.68 -6.75
CA LEU A 39 -6.92 -2.10 -6.90
C LEU A 39 -6.70 -2.45 -8.36
N LEU A 40 -7.62 -2.08 -9.25
CA LEU A 40 -7.52 -2.40 -10.67
C LEU A 40 -6.30 -1.75 -11.33
N ILE A 41 -6.09 -0.44 -11.09
CA ILE A 41 -4.95 0.29 -11.68
C ILE A 41 -3.62 -0.26 -11.15
N SER A 42 -3.50 -0.41 -9.83
CA SER A 42 -2.26 -0.91 -9.22
C SER A 42 -1.96 -2.35 -9.64
N PHE A 43 -2.98 -3.20 -9.76
CA PHE A 43 -2.85 -4.57 -10.23
C PHE A 43 -2.36 -4.63 -11.68
N LEU A 44 -2.96 -3.86 -12.59
CA LEU A 44 -2.54 -3.82 -13.99
C LEU A 44 -1.07 -3.40 -14.16
N ILE A 45 -0.61 -2.42 -13.38
CA ILE A 45 0.78 -1.94 -13.43
C ILE A 45 1.76 -3.03 -12.97
N ILE A 46 1.44 -3.77 -11.92
CA ILE A 46 2.32 -4.81 -11.36
C ILE A 46 2.21 -6.14 -12.12
N LEU A 47 1.08 -6.41 -12.76
CA LEU A 47 0.85 -7.62 -13.53
C LEU A 47 1.86 -7.76 -14.68
N LEU A 48 2.12 -6.68 -15.42
CA LEU A 48 3.06 -6.66 -16.54
C LEU A 48 4.48 -7.13 -16.15
N PRO A 49 5.18 -6.50 -15.19
CA PRO A 49 6.50 -6.95 -14.79
C PRO A 49 6.46 -8.32 -14.09
N SER A 50 5.38 -8.65 -13.37
CA SER A 50 5.24 -9.95 -12.70
C SER A 50 5.22 -11.11 -13.70
N ILE A 51 4.51 -10.97 -14.83
CA ILE A 51 4.46 -12.01 -15.88
C ILE A 51 5.86 -12.26 -16.44
N LEU A 52 6.66 -11.21 -16.66
CA LEU A 52 8.04 -11.36 -17.13
C LEU A 52 8.88 -12.17 -16.14
N VAL A 53 8.79 -11.87 -14.85
CA VAL A 53 9.53 -12.58 -13.80
C VAL A 53 9.05 -14.04 -13.68
N ILE A 54 7.75 -14.28 -13.75
CA ILE A 54 7.17 -15.63 -13.73
C ILE A 54 7.71 -16.47 -14.90
N ASN A 55 7.78 -15.90 -16.11
CA ASN A 55 8.36 -16.61 -17.26
C ASN A 55 9.84 -16.97 -17.08
N MET A 56 10.58 -16.22 -16.26
CA MET A 56 11.98 -16.51 -15.96
C MET A 56 12.16 -17.68 -14.96
N PHE A 57 11.10 -18.20 -14.33
CA PHE A 57 11.21 -19.35 -13.41
C PHE A 57 11.68 -20.65 -14.08
N ILE A 58 11.72 -20.70 -15.42
CA ILE A 58 12.34 -21.79 -16.18
C ILE A 58 13.82 -21.97 -15.76
N TYR A 59 14.49 -20.90 -15.34
CA TYR A 59 15.85 -20.96 -14.82
C TYR A 59 15.86 -21.42 -13.35
N THR A 60 15.93 -22.73 -13.14
CA THR A 60 15.86 -23.37 -11.81
C THR A 60 16.85 -22.81 -10.79
N LYS A 61 18.07 -22.43 -11.22
CA LYS A 61 19.11 -21.85 -10.35
C LYS A 61 18.77 -20.44 -9.83
N LEU A 62 17.84 -19.73 -10.46
CA LEU A 62 17.44 -18.36 -10.11
C LEU A 62 16.12 -18.30 -9.32
N THR A 63 15.45 -19.43 -9.10
CA THR A 63 14.11 -19.52 -8.49
C THR A 63 13.97 -18.77 -7.17
N PHE A 64 14.96 -18.87 -6.28
CA PHE A 64 14.97 -18.12 -5.02
C PHE A 64 15.01 -16.60 -5.26
N ILE A 65 15.91 -16.14 -6.12
CA ILE A 65 16.07 -14.70 -6.46
C ILE A 65 14.79 -14.17 -7.11
N LEU A 66 14.20 -14.92 -8.05
CA LEU A 66 12.96 -14.54 -8.72
C LEU A 66 11.78 -14.47 -7.74
N SER A 67 11.73 -15.37 -6.75
CA SER A 67 10.70 -15.33 -5.70
C SER A 67 10.85 -14.09 -4.79
N VAL A 68 12.09 -13.70 -4.46
CA VAL A 68 12.35 -12.44 -3.73
C VAL A 68 11.94 -11.22 -4.55
N ILE A 69 12.21 -11.22 -5.86
CA ILE A 69 11.79 -10.14 -6.77
C ILE A 69 10.26 -10.04 -6.81
N LEU A 70 9.54 -11.17 -6.90
CA LEU A 70 8.08 -11.17 -6.83
C LEU A 70 7.57 -10.62 -5.49
N LEU A 71 8.22 -10.94 -4.37
CA LEU A 71 7.87 -10.34 -3.08
C LEU A 71 8.04 -8.81 -3.10
N ILE A 72 9.12 -8.31 -3.69
CA ILE A 72 9.32 -6.85 -3.87
C ILE A 72 8.21 -6.25 -4.73
N PHE A 73 7.77 -6.94 -5.78
CA PHE A 73 6.63 -6.47 -6.60
C PHE A 73 5.33 -6.42 -5.81
N VAL A 74 5.05 -7.39 -4.95
CA VAL A 74 3.87 -7.35 -4.08
C VAL A 74 3.96 -6.17 -3.09
N LEU A 75 5.13 -5.91 -2.51
CA LEU A 75 5.30 -4.73 -1.64
C LEU A 75 5.13 -3.41 -2.42
N GLY A 76 5.65 -3.36 -3.65
CA GLY A 76 5.44 -2.25 -4.58
C GLY A 76 3.97 -2.07 -4.97
N TRP A 77 3.22 -3.17 -5.10
CA TRP A 77 1.78 -3.15 -5.36
C TRP A 77 1.02 -2.49 -4.21
N VAL A 78 1.33 -2.82 -2.96
CA VAL A 78 0.72 -2.15 -1.79
C VAL A 78 0.98 -0.65 -1.82
N PHE A 79 2.20 -0.23 -2.17
CA PHE A 79 2.54 1.18 -2.31
C PHE A 79 1.67 1.87 -3.38
N LEU A 80 1.59 1.27 -4.57
CA LEU A 80 0.80 1.79 -5.68
C LEU A 80 -0.68 1.84 -5.34
N TYR A 81 -1.22 0.82 -4.68
CA TYR A 81 -2.60 0.78 -4.23
C TYR A 81 -2.95 2.01 -3.38
N TYR A 82 -2.21 2.28 -2.30
CA TYR A 82 -2.49 3.45 -1.46
C TYR A 82 -2.22 4.76 -2.21
N HIS A 83 -1.23 4.81 -3.09
CA HIS A 83 -0.99 5.98 -3.93
C HIS A 83 -2.22 6.34 -4.78
N PHE A 84 -2.76 5.37 -5.54
CA PHE A 84 -3.92 5.59 -6.39
C PHE A 84 -5.21 5.79 -5.60
N TYR A 85 -5.38 5.10 -4.47
CA TYR A 85 -6.53 5.28 -3.59
C TYR A 85 -6.68 6.74 -3.14
N TYR A 86 -5.61 7.35 -2.62
CA TYR A 86 -5.65 8.74 -2.18
C TYR A 86 -5.74 9.75 -3.34
N ILE A 87 -5.24 9.41 -4.54
CA ILE A 87 -5.45 10.22 -5.74
C ILE A 87 -6.91 10.20 -6.16
N LEU A 88 -7.54 9.02 -6.22
CA LEU A 88 -8.93 8.87 -6.60
C LEU A 88 -9.87 9.59 -5.64
N ILE A 89 -9.65 9.47 -4.33
CA ILE A 89 -10.44 10.20 -3.32
C ILE A 89 -10.36 11.71 -3.52
N LYS A 90 -9.16 12.25 -3.79
CA LYS A 90 -8.97 13.69 -4.06
C LYS A 90 -9.63 14.13 -5.36
N ASN A 91 -9.75 13.24 -6.34
CA ASN A 91 -10.43 13.53 -7.60
C ASN A 91 -11.96 13.51 -7.43
N TYR A 92 -12.49 12.69 -6.51
CA TYR A 92 -13.93 12.64 -6.24
C TYR A 92 -14.44 13.75 -5.33
N HIS A 93 -13.59 14.30 -4.45
CA HIS A 93 -13.97 15.33 -3.49
C HIS A 93 -12.92 16.44 -3.45
N GLU A 94 -13.25 17.61 -3.99
CA GLU A 94 -12.33 18.75 -4.06
C GLU A 94 -11.90 19.23 -2.66
N ASP A 95 -12.81 19.16 -1.71
CA ASP A 95 -12.60 19.49 -0.29
C ASP A 95 -11.53 18.64 0.42
N ILE A 96 -11.11 17.53 -0.19
CA ILE A 96 -10.05 16.64 0.31
C ILE A 96 -8.70 16.97 -0.33
N LYS A 97 -8.66 17.74 -1.43
CA LYS A 97 -7.41 18.17 -2.08
C LYS A 97 -6.52 18.94 -1.10
N ASP A 98 -7.12 19.78 -0.27
CA ASP A 98 -6.47 20.60 0.76
C ASP A 98 -5.99 19.80 1.99
N ILE A 99 -6.45 18.56 2.14
CA ILE A 99 -6.03 17.70 3.24
C ILE A 99 -4.69 17.04 2.89
N ASN A 100 -3.77 17.03 3.86
CA ASN A 100 -2.50 16.31 3.74
C ASN A 100 -2.72 14.79 3.83
N THR A 101 -2.93 14.15 2.68
CA THR A 101 -3.06 12.69 2.55
C THR A 101 -1.73 11.95 2.54
N ARG A 102 -0.57 12.65 2.53
CA ARG A 102 0.74 11.97 2.51
C ARG A 102 0.94 11.15 3.78
N ILE A 103 0.59 11.70 4.95
CA ILE A 103 0.76 11.01 6.23
C ILE A 103 -0.09 9.74 6.28
N PRO A 104 -1.43 9.78 6.05
CA PRO A 104 -2.23 8.56 5.98
C PRO A 104 -1.72 7.53 4.97
N LYS A 105 -1.37 7.98 3.76
CA LYS A 105 -0.80 7.12 2.71
C LYS A 105 0.41 6.33 3.19
N TYR A 106 1.40 6.98 3.80
CA TYR A 106 2.62 6.29 4.23
C TYR A 106 2.37 5.38 5.44
N VAL A 107 1.53 5.81 6.39
CA VAL A 107 1.22 4.99 7.58
C VAL A 107 0.51 3.70 7.19
N GLU A 108 -0.51 3.79 6.35
CA GLU A 108 -1.29 2.63 5.90
C GLU A 108 -0.48 1.72 4.98
N PHE A 109 0.31 2.31 4.07
CA PHE A 109 1.28 1.56 3.28
C PHE A 109 2.25 0.78 4.17
N SER A 110 2.90 1.44 5.13
CA SER A 110 3.92 0.79 5.98
C SER A 110 3.31 -0.32 6.82
N PHE A 111 2.11 -0.13 7.36
CA PHE A 111 1.43 -1.16 8.13
C PHE A 111 1.10 -2.39 7.27
N SER A 112 0.46 -2.18 6.11
CA SER A 112 0.09 -3.27 5.20
C SER A 112 1.31 -3.96 4.59
N ALA A 113 2.33 -3.19 4.20
CA ALA A 113 3.58 -3.73 3.67
C ALA A 113 4.33 -4.56 4.71
N PHE A 114 4.31 -4.17 5.98
CA PHE A 114 4.90 -4.95 7.07
C PHE A 114 4.20 -6.30 7.24
N VAL A 115 2.87 -6.33 7.21
CA VAL A 115 2.10 -7.58 7.28
C VAL A 115 2.40 -8.48 6.07
N ILE A 116 2.39 -7.93 4.86
CA ILE A 116 2.71 -8.68 3.64
C ILE A 116 4.16 -9.18 3.65
N LEU A 117 5.11 -8.39 4.16
CA LEU A 117 6.50 -8.80 4.27
C LEU A 117 6.65 -10.03 5.17
N ILE A 118 6.00 -10.04 6.33
CA ILE A 118 6.01 -11.21 7.23
C ILE A 118 5.46 -12.44 6.52
N LEU A 119 4.29 -12.31 5.87
CA LEU A 119 3.69 -13.41 5.12
C LEU A 119 4.61 -13.89 3.99
N GLY A 120 5.24 -12.97 3.27
CA GLY A 120 6.19 -13.28 2.21
C GLY A 120 7.42 -14.04 2.71
N ILE A 121 7.98 -13.63 3.85
CA ILE A 121 9.11 -14.35 4.48
C ILE A 121 8.69 -15.77 4.88
N VAL A 122 7.51 -15.93 5.49
CA VAL A 122 6.99 -17.26 5.86
C VAL A 122 6.84 -18.14 4.63
N VAL A 123 6.23 -17.63 3.55
CA VAL A 123 6.07 -18.38 2.29
C VAL A 123 7.43 -18.77 1.71
N LEU A 124 8.38 -17.83 1.62
CA LEU A 124 9.71 -18.11 1.10
C LEU A 124 10.43 -19.18 1.90
N ALA A 125 10.38 -19.12 3.24
CA ALA A 125 11.01 -20.09 4.13
C ALA A 125 10.35 -21.48 4.10
N THR A 126 9.10 -21.58 3.64
CA THR A 126 8.42 -22.88 3.47
C THR A 126 8.68 -23.53 2.12
N VAL A 127 8.98 -22.73 1.10
CA VAL A 127 9.16 -23.21 -0.28
C VAL A 127 10.63 -23.54 -0.58
N PHE A 128 11.57 -22.83 0.04
CA PHE A 128 13.03 -22.96 -0.16
C PHE A 128 13.73 -23.29 1.15
#